data_AF-T1UBN9-F1
#
_entry.id   AF-T1UBN9-F1
#
_cell.length_a   1.000
_cell.length_b   1.000
_cell.length_c   1.000
_cell.angle_alpha   90.00
_cell.angle_beta   90.00
_cell.angle_gamma   90.00
#
_symmetry.space_group_name_H-M   'P 1'
#
loop_
_entity.id
_entity.type
_entity.pdbx_description
1 polymer ?
#
loop_
_entity_poly.entity_id
_entity_poly.type
_entity_poly.pdbx_seq_one_letter_code
_entity_poly.pdbx_strand_id
1 'polypeptide(L)'
;MFNESALTPLINELKEKKKEITHSLVLSKMSLGKVIRLIFCYKLEGVVLDLRAYRFKTYYHENKDTLLIRGKKQLLYNYIKARIALNLLWTIRNRAYHWENLLKIKPNNRPRIATSFNGETENIPMDKILVVGIEPNKIALFLDDLIKSIGNKDLEILSSF
;
A
#
# COMPACT_ATOMS: atom_id res chain seq x y z
N MET A 1 -17.68 2.57 1.58
CA MET A 1 -16.78 2.68 2.75
C MET A 1 -16.63 1.27 3.32
N PHE A 2 -15.41 0.76 3.47
CA PHE A 2 -15.20 -0.54 4.15
C PHE A 2 -15.52 -0.31 5.63
N ASN A 3 -16.42 -1.10 6.22
CA ASN A 3 -16.82 -1.00 7.62
C ASN A 3 -16.60 -2.36 8.31
N GLU A 4 -16.68 -2.41 9.65
CA GLU A 4 -16.46 -3.64 10.42
C GLU A 4 -17.35 -4.80 9.96
N SER A 5 -18.56 -4.50 9.45
CA SER A 5 -19.49 -5.49 8.91
C SER A 5 -19.00 -6.18 7.62
N ALA A 6 -17.94 -5.69 6.98
CA ALA A 6 -17.37 -6.31 5.78
C ALA A 6 -16.73 -7.69 6.05
N LEU A 7 -16.46 -8.01 7.32
CA LEU A 7 -15.97 -9.33 7.75
C LEU A 7 -17.08 -10.32 8.04
N THR A 8 -18.29 -9.84 8.36
CA THR A 8 -19.43 -10.66 8.75
C THR A 8 -19.79 -11.74 7.74
N PRO A 9 -19.84 -11.48 6.41
CA PRO A 9 -20.13 -12.52 5.43
C PRO A 9 -19.07 -13.64 5.40
N LEU A 10 -17.78 -13.28 5.51
CA LEU A 10 -16.69 -14.25 5.52
C LEU A 10 -16.74 -15.12 6.79
N ILE A 11 -16.98 -14.50 7.94
CA ILE A 11 -17.08 -15.22 9.22
C ILE A 11 -18.29 -16.17 9.20
N ASN A 12 -19.44 -15.73 8.68
CA ASN A 12 -20.63 -16.56 8.59
C ASN A 12 -20.44 -17.75 7.64
N GLU A 13 -19.82 -17.56 6.48
CA GLU A 13 -19.48 -18.64 5.56
C GLU A 13 -18.57 -19.70 6.23
N LEU A 14 -17.60 -19.26 7.03
CA LEU A 14 -16.70 -20.15 7.77
C LEU A 14 -17.45 -20.92 8.87
N LYS A 15 -18.41 -20.28 9.56
CA LYS A 15 -19.28 -20.93 10.57
C LYS A 15 -20.18 -21.99 9.94
N GLU A 16 -20.80 -21.69 8.80
CA GLU A 16 -21.67 -22.63 8.07
C GLU A 16 -20.91 -23.88 7.62
N LYS A 17 -19.64 -23.73 7.26
CA LYS A 17 -18.75 -24.84 6.88
C LYS A 17 -18.24 -25.67 8.06
N LYS A 18 -18.75 -25.44 9.28
CA LYS A 18 -18.40 -26.15 10.54
C LYS A 18 -16.88 -26.25 10.81
N LYS A 19 -16.10 -25.29 10.34
CA LYS A 19 -14.67 -25.21 10.65
C LYS A 19 -14.50 -24.41 11.93
N GLU A 20 -13.65 -24.89 12.84
CA GLU A 20 -13.16 -24.08 13.94
C GLU A 20 -12.55 -22.79 13.37
N ILE A 21 -13.04 -21.64 13.86
CA ILE A 21 -12.62 -20.34 13.32
C ILE A 21 -11.42 -19.86 14.11
N THR A 22 -10.24 -20.10 13.54
CA THR A 22 -8.97 -19.54 14.04
C THR A 22 -8.64 -18.23 13.33
N HIS A 23 -7.85 -17.36 13.97
CA HIS A 23 -7.38 -16.11 13.35
C HIS A 23 -6.60 -16.38 12.04
N SER A 24 -5.78 -17.43 12.01
CA SER A 24 -5.00 -17.81 10.82
C SER A 24 -5.90 -18.26 9.67
N LEU A 25 -6.96 -19.04 9.95
CA LEU A 25 -7.94 -19.44 8.94
C LEU A 25 -8.62 -18.22 8.32
N VAL A 26 -9.07 -17.29 9.16
CA VAL A 26 -9.72 -16.04 8.72
C VAL A 26 -8.77 -15.23 7.82
N LEU A 27 -7.52 -15.03 8.24
CA LEU A 27 -6.51 -14.33 7.44
C LEU A 27 -6.22 -15.03 6.11
N SER A 28 -6.06 -16.36 6.10
CA SER A 28 -5.76 -17.13 4.89
C SER A 28 -6.85 -17.04 3.80
N LYS A 29 -8.08 -16.72 4.21
CA LYS A 29 -9.23 -16.58 3.31
C LYS A 29 -9.49 -15.14 2.89
N MET A 30 -8.77 -14.17 3.45
CA MET A 30 -8.87 -12.78 3.02
C MET A 30 -8.04 -12.53 1.77
N SER A 31 -8.62 -11.79 0.82
CA SER A 31 -7.81 -11.23 -0.27
C SER A 31 -6.90 -10.13 0.28
N LEU A 32 -5.73 -9.96 -0.33
CA LEU A 32 -4.80 -8.87 0.00
C LEU A 32 -5.49 -7.50 0.02
N GLY A 33 -6.42 -7.26 -0.92
CA GLY A 33 -7.22 -6.04 -0.95
C GLY A 33 -8.07 -5.84 0.31
N LYS A 34 -8.71 -6.90 0.84
CA LYS A 34 -9.46 -6.83 2.12
C LYS A 34 -8.52 -6.54 3.29
N VAL A 35 -7.36 -7.18 3.34
CA VAL A 35 -6.34 -6.93 4.38
C VAL A 35 -5.90 -5.45 4.37
N ILE A 36 -5.57 -4.90 3.20
CA ILE A 36 -5.19 -3.49 3.05
C ILE A 36 -6.32 -2.55 3.52
N ARG A 37 -7.58 -2.87 3.21
CA ARG A 37 -8.72 -2.07 3.69
C ARG A 37 -8.89 -2.11 5.20
N LEU A 38 -8.68 -3.26 5.84
CA LEU A 38 -8.70 -3.36 7.30
C LEU A 38 -7.60 -2.51 7.94
N ILE A 39 -6.38 -2.55 7.38
CA ILE A 39 -5.26 -1.72 7.85
C ILE A 39 -5.68 -0.24 7.84
N PHE A 40 -6.34 0.23 6.77
CA PHE A 40 -6.83 1.61 6.69
C PHE A 40 -7.98 1.91 7.66
N CYS A 41 -8.91 0.97 7.85
CA CYS A 41 -10.04 1.14 8.78
C CYS A 41 -9.55 1.32 10.22
N TYR A 42 -8.54 0.56 10.63
CA TYR A 42 -7.98 0.60 11.99
C TYR A 42 -6.75 1.53 12.12
N LYS A 43 -6.41 2.29 11.08
CA LYS A 43 -5.25 3.21 11.05
C LYS A 43 -3.91 2.55 11.43
N LEU A 44 -3.71 1.33 10.95
CA LEU A 44 -2.54 0.49 11.28
C LEU A 44 -1.38 0.66 10.28
N GLU A 45 -1.45 1.63 9.35
CA GLU A 45 -0.47 1.75 8.26
C GLU A 45 0.96 1.85 8.79
N GLY A 46 1.20 2.74 9.76
CA GLY A 46 2.52 2.95 10.35
C GLY A 46 2.99 1.86 11.31
N VAL A 47 2.10 0.93 11.69
CA VAL A 47 2.43 -0.25 12.50
C VAL A 47 2.85 -1.41 11.60
N VAL A 48 2.17 -1.57 10.46
CA VAL A 48 2.42 -2.69 9.54
C VAL A 48 3.68 -2.47 8.68
N LEU A 49 3.99 -1.22 8.33
CA LEU A 49 5.16 -0.89 7.51
C LEU A 49 5.97 0.27 8.15
N ASP A 50 7.27 0.06 8.35
CA ASP A 50 8.20 1.14 8.70
C ASP A 50 8.97 1.63 7.47
N LEU A 51 8.45 2.71 6.89
CA LEU A 51 8.99 3.35 5.70
C LEU A 51 9.76 4.65 6.00
N ARG A 52 10.16 4.89 7.25
CA ARG A 52 10.87 6.13 7.63
C ARG A 52 12.14 6.33 6.81
N ALA A 53 12.93 5.27 6.62
CA ALA A 53 14.20 5.29 5.87
C ALA A 53 14.02 5.37 4.35
N TYR A 54 12.85 5.02 3.81
CA TYR A 54 12.64 4.87 2.37
C TYR A 54 12.16 6.18 1.73
N ARG A 55 12.57 6.42 0.47
CA ARG A 55 12.17 7.60 -0.31
C ARG A 55 11.48 7.18 -1.60
N PHE A 56 10.33 7.78 -1.90
CA PHE A 56 9.58 7.48 -3.12
C PHE A 56 10.33 7.90 -4.39
N LYS A 57 11.23 8.89 -4.30
CA LYS A 57 12.13 9.25 -5.41
C LYS A 57 12.99 8.09 -5.91
N THR A 58 13.26 7.08 -5.09
CA THR A 58 13.99 5.88 -5.48
C THR A 58 13.25 5.09 -6.57
N TYR A 59 11.92 5.15 -6.59
CA TYR A 59 11.08 4.37 -7.51
C TYR A 59 10.60 5.15 -8.73
N TYR A 60 10.67 6.49 -8.69
CA TYR A 60 10.44 7.38 -9.83
C TYR A 60 10.95 8.77 -9.48
N HIS A 61 11.84 9.32 -10.30
CA HIS A 61 12.60 10.53 -9.99
C HIS A 61 11.75 11.80 -9.80
N GLU A 62 10.57 11.89 -10.43
CA GLU A 62 9.66 13.04 -10.25
C GLU A 62 8.82 12.97 -8.96
N ASN A 63 8.80 11.83 -8.26
CA ASN A 63 8.09 11.69 -6.99
C ASN A 63 8.57 12.75 -5.98
N LYS A 64 7.67 13.12 -5.07
CA LYS A 64 7.97 14.02 -3.95
C LYS A 64 7.93 13.24 -2.65
N ASP A 65 8.95 13.46 -1.82
CA ASP A 65 9.02 12.96 -0.44
C ASP A 65 8.50 13.98 0.58
N THR A 66 7.80 15.00 0.08
CA THR A 66 7.28 16.12 0.86
C THR A 66 5.85 16.45 0.48
N LEU A 67 5.07 16.90 1.45
CA LEU A 67 3.75 17.48 1.28
C LEU A 67 3.83 19.00 1.38
N LEU A 68 2.94 19.68 0.68
CA LEU A 68 2.74 21.12 0.81
C LEU A 68 1.46 21.36 1.61
N ILE A 69 1.61 21.88 2.82
CA ILE A 69 0.51 22.13 3.76
C ILE A 69 0.62 23.59 4.19
N ARG A 70 -0.39 24.41 3.87
CA ARG A 70 -0.43 25.84 4.21
C ARG A 70 0.84 26.58 3.77
N GLY A 71 1.30 26.31 2.55
CA GLY A 71 2.50 26.89 1.95
C GLY A 71 3.82 26.35 2.49
N LYS A 72 3.81 25.46 3.49
CA LYS A 72 5.03 24.88 4.09
C LYS A 72 5.27 23.47 3.58
N LYS A 73 6.50 23.21 3.15
CA LYS A 73 6.96 21.86 2.78
C LYS A 73 7.24 21.06 4.05
N GLN A 74 6.61 19.91 4.18
CA GLN A 74 6.83 18.96 5.28
C GLN A 74 7.23 17.61 4.72
N LEU A 75 8.14 16.89 5.39
CA LEU A 75 8.48 15.52 5.02
C LEU A 75 7.28 14.60 5.24
N LEU A 76 7.21 13.52 4.45
CA LEU A 76 6.17 12.50 4.63
C LEU A 76 6.36 11.73 5.94
N TYR A 77 5.34 11.77 6.80
CA TYR A 77 5.26 10.90 7.98
C TYR A 77 5.17 9.42 7.59
N ASN A 78 5.58 8.53 8.51
CA ASN A 78 5.61 7.09 8.25
C ASN A 78 4.25 6.54 7.79
N TYR A 79 3.16 6.88 8.52
CA TYR A 79 1.83 6.39 8.19
C TYR A 79 1.37 6.82 6.79
N ILE A 80 1.74 8.02 6.34
CA ILE A 80 1.44 8.51 4.99
C ILE A 80 2.20 7.69 3.95
N LYS A 81 3.50 7.46 4.18
CA LYS A 81 4.30 6.61 3.30
C LYS A 81 3.72 5.20 3.22
N ALA A 82 3.42 4.60 4.37
CA ALA A 82 2.83 3.27 4.45
C ALA A 82 1.48 3.19 3.71
N ARG A 83 0.64 4.22 3.84
CA ARG A 83 -0.64 4.28 3.12
C ARG A 83 -0.48 4.34 1.61
N ILE A 84 0.43 5.19 1.13
CA ILE A 84 0.78 5.30 -0.30
C ILE A 84 1.32 3.95 -0.80
N ALA A 85 2.25 3.35 -0.05
CA ALA A 85 2.84 2.06 -0.37
C ALA A 85 1.79 0.93 -0.47
N LEU A 86 0.86 0.85 0.48
CA LEU A 86 -0.23 -0.15 0.45
C LEU A 86 -1.16 0.06 -0.76
N ASN A 87 -1.46 1.30 -1.12
CA ASN A 87 -2.23 1.59 -2.34
C ASN A 87 -1.47 1.21 -3.62
N LEU A 88 -0.15 1.43 -3.66
CA LEU A 88 0.70 1.01 -4.77
C LEU A 88 0.78 -0.52 -4.86
N LEU A 89 0.96 -1.22 -3.74
CA LEU A 89 0.92 -2.68 -3.66
C LEU A 89 -0.40 -3.24 -4.19
N TRP A 90 -1.52 -2.64 -3.78
CA TRP A 90 -2.84 -3.03 -4.30
C TRP A 90 -2.95 -2.81 -5.81
N THR A 91 -2.41 -1.69 -6.31
CA THR A 91 -2.39 -1.37 -7.75
C THR A 91 -1.55 -2.36 -8.54
N ILE A 92 -0.36 -2.72 -8.05
CA ILE A 92 0.52 -3.73 -8.64
C ILE A 92 -0.22 -5.07 -8.70
N ARG A 93 -0.78 -5.53 -7.57
CA ARG A 93 -1.54 -6.80 -7.51
C ARG A 93 -2.66 -6.85 -8.53
N ASN A 94 -3.44 -5.78 -8.66
CA ASN A 94 -4.58 -5.76 -9.59
C ASN A 94 -4.13 -5.78 -11.06
N ARG A 95 -2.98 -5.17 -11.36
CA ARG A 95 -2.44 -5.12 -12.72
C ARG A 95 -1.67 -6.38 -13.08
N ALA A 96 -1.07 -7.07 -12.11
CA ALA A 96 -0.32 -8.30 -12.33
C ALA A 96 -1.15 -9.46 -12.91
N TYR A 97 -2.48 -9.39 -12.83
CA TYR A 97 -3.37 -10.34 -13.52
C TYR A 97 -3.11 -10.39 -15.04
N HIS A 98 -2.71 -9.25 -15.61
CA HIS A 98 -2.23 -9.12 -16.97
C HIS A 98 -0.85 -8.48 -16.89
N TRP A 99 0.18 -9.31 -16.71
CA TRP A 99 1.52 -8.88 -16.32
C TRP A 99 2.10 -7.77 -17.21
N GLU A 100 1.73 -7.69 -18.49
CA GLU A 100 2.18 -6.64 -19.41
C GLU A 100 1.70 -5.24 -18.97
N ASN A 101 0.62 -5.16 -18.19
CA ASN A 101 0.15 -3.91 -17.59
C ASN A 101 1.12 -3.33 -16.55
N LEU A 102 2.02 -4.15 -15.99
CA LEU A 102 3.08 -3.67 -15.09
C LEU A 102 4.13 -2.87 -15.84
N LEU A 103 4.32 -3.13 -17.14
CA LEU A 103 5.30 -2.48 -17.99
C LEU A 103 4.79 -1.20 -18.67
N LYS A 104 3.49 -0.93 -18.59
CA LYS A 104 2.87 0.20 -19.29
C LYS A 104 3.24 1.53 -18.67
N ILE A 105 3.57 2.49 -19.53
CA ILE A 105 3.71 3.92 -19.21
C ILE A 105 2.54 4.72 -19.79
N LYS A 106 2.33 5.93 -19.28
CA LYS A 106 1.37 6.89 -19.83
C LYS A 106 1.98 7.62 -21.04
N PRO A 107 1.18 8.22 -21.93
CA PRO A 107 1.68 9.00 -23.08
C PRO A 107 2.61 10.15 -22.70
N ASN A 108 2.46 10.71 -21.50
CA ASN A 108 3.32 11.76 -20.96
C ASN A 108 4.58 11.21 -20.26
N ASN A 109 5.00 9.99 -20.59
CA ASN A 109 6.16 9.31 -20.03
C ASN A 109 6.12 9.08 -18.51
N ARG A 110 4.94 9.16 -17.89
CA ARG A 110 4.76 8.90 -16.45
C ARG A 110 4.41 7.44 -16.17
N PRO A 111 4.77 6.92 -14.98
CA PRO A 111 4.34 5.59 -14.56
C PRO A 111 2.83 5.40 -14.57
N ARG A 112 2.38 4.21 -15.04
CA ARG A 112 0.98 3.80 -14.93
C ARG A 112 0.67 3.15 -13.58
N ILE A 113 1.67 2.60 -12.91
CA ILE A 113 1.63 2.24 -11.49
C ILE A 113 1.78 3.54 -10.71
N ALA A 114 0.66 4.13 -10.31
CA ALA A 114 0.65 5.35 -9.52
C ALA A 114 -0.59 5.43 -8.62
N THR A 115 -0.48 6.16 -7.52
CA THR A 115 -1.59 6.44 -6.60
C THR A 115 -1.59 7.91 -6.21
N SER A 116 -2.77 8.44 -5.90
CA SER A 116 -2.96 9.80 -5.39
C SER A 116 -3.23 9.77 -3.89
N PHE A 117 -2.68 10.75 -3.18
CA PHE A 117 -2.90 11.00 -1.77
C PHE A 117 -3.40 12.43 -1.56
N ASN A 118 -4.57 12.59 -0.95
CA ASN A 118 -5.26 13.87 -0.77
C ASN A 118 -5.44 14.29 0.70
N GLY A 119 -4.93 13.51 1.67
CA GLY A 119 -4.87 13.94 3.08
C GLY A 119 -6.21 14.08 3.81
N GLU A 120 -7.34 13.65 3.21
CA GLU A 120 -8.71 13.81 3.77
C GLU A 120 -8.92 13.16 5.15
N THR A 121 -7.96 12.40 5.66
CA THR A 121 -8.09 11.67 6.92
C THR A 121 -7.82 12.47 8.20
N GLU A 122 -7.40 13.74 8.13
CA GLU A 122 -6.99 14.51 9.34
C GLU A 122 -7.48 15.97 9.43
N ASN A 123 -8.49 16.41 8.65
CA ASN A 123 -8.92 17.83 8.65
C ASN A 123 -7.79 18.84 8.31
N ILE A 124 -6.67 18.36 7.76
CA ILE A 124 -5.57 19.20 7.30
C ILE A 124 -5.74 19.37 5.79
N PRO A 125 -6.22 20.53 5.31
CA PRO A 125 -6.32 20.77 3.88
C PRO A 125 -4.91 20.76 3.29
N MET A 126 -4.64 19.79 2.42
CA MET A 126 -3.43 19.78 1.60
C MET A 126 -3.56 20.79 0.48
N ASP A 127 -2.49 21.52 0.20
CA ASP A 127 -2.52 22.53 -0.85
C ASP A 127 -2.56 21.88 -2.24
N LYS A 128 -2.04 20.65 -2.37
CA LYS A 128 -2.01 19.87 -3.61
C LYS A 128 -2.11 18.37 -3.34
N ILE A 129 -2.79 17.66 -4.25
CA ILE A 129 -2.78 16.19 -4.29
C ILE A 129 -1.36 15.71 -4.57
N LEU A 130 -0.85 14.82 -3.72
CA LEU A 130 0.41 14.14 -3.97
C LEU A 130 0.14 12.92 -4.86
N VAL A 131 0.83 12.85 -6.00
CA VAL A 131 0.81 11.66 -6.86
C VAL A 131 2.17 10.97 -6.77
N VAL A 132 2.16 9.69 -6.46
CA VAL A 132 3.36 8.85 -6.35
C VAL A 132 3.27 7.73 -7.37
N GLY A 133 4.30 7.57 -8.19
CA GLY A 133 4.42 6.52 -9.20
C GLY A 133 5.59 5.57 -8.95
N ILE A 134 5.57 4.41 -9.60
CA ILE A 134 6.67 3.45 -9.63
C ILE A 134 7.00 3.14 -11.09
N GLU A 135 8.23 3.44 -11.51
CA GLU A 135 8.72 3.05 -12.84
C GLU A 135 8.68 1.52 -13.01
N PRO A 136 8.34 0.98 -14.20
CA PRO A 136 8.26 -0.45 -14.41
C PRO A 136 9.47 -1.27 -13.94
N ASN A 137 10.67 -0.78 -14.22
CA ASN A 137 11.94 -1.40 -13.82
C ASN A 137 12.29 -1.23 -12.33
N LYS A 138 11.47 -0.51 -11.56
CA LYS A 138 11.62 -0.31 -10.11
C LYS A 138 10.57 -1.03 -9.28
N ILE A 139 9.67 -1.79 -9.91
CA ILE A 139 8.62 -2.56 -9.21
C ILE A 139 9.24 -3.60 -8.28
N ALA A 140 10.23 -4.38 -8.74
CA ALA A 140 10.88 -5.39 -7.91
C ALA A 140 11.54 -4.76 -6.68
N LEU A 141 12.38 -3.74 -6.89
CA LEU A 141 13.02 -2.98 -5.81
C LEU A 141 12.00 -2.44 -4.78
N PHE A 142 10.88 -1.89 -5.26
CA PHE A 142 9.81 -1.42 -4.38
C PHE A 142 9.23 -2.55 -3.52
N LEU A 143 8.97 -3.73 -4.11
CA LEU A 143 8.42 -4.87 -3.38
C LEU A 143 9.42 -5.43 -2.36
N ASP A 144 10.71 -5.49 -2.70
CA ASP A 144 11.77 -5.92 -1.77
C ASP A 144 11.88 -4.98 -0.58
N ASP A 145 11.85 -3.68 -0.83
CA ASP A 145 11.87 -2.65 0.20
C ASP A 145 10.62 -2.74 1.10
N LEU A 146 9.45 -3.09 0.55
CA LEU A 146 8.25 -3.34 1.36
C LEU A 146 8.42 -4.56 2.27
N ILE A 147 8.94 -5.68 1.76
CA ILE A 147 9.18 -6.88 2.55
C ILE A 147 10.12 -6.57 3.71
N LYS A 148 11.23 -5.89 3.43
CA LYS A 148 12.21 -5.46 4.45
C LYS A 148 11.61 -4.51 5.47
N SER A 149 10.67 -3.64 5.06
CA SER A 149 10.02 -2.69 5.98
C SER A 149 9.10 -3.32 7.03
N ILE A 150 8.76 -4.61 6.88
CA ILE A 150 7.98 -5.36 7.87
C ILE A 150 8.87 -5.71 9.09
N GLY A 151 10.20 -5.80 8.91
CA GLY A 151 11.14 -6.17 9.97
C GLY A 151 11.03 -7.63 10.42
N ASN A 152 10.45 -8.49 9.57
CA ASN A 152 10.37 -9.93 9.80
C ASN A 152 11.52 -10.62 9.04
N LYS A 153 12.47 -11.19 9.79
CA LYS A 153 13.67 -11.83 9.25
C LYS A 153 13.36 -12.99 8.30
N ASP A 154 12.31 -13.76 8.58
CA ASP A 154 11.93 -14.89 7.72
C ASP A 154 11.39 -14.41 6.37
N LEU A 155 10.64 -13.30 6.38
CA LEU A 155 10.17 -12.66 5.15
C LEU A 155 11.30 -11.97 4.40
N GLU A 156 12.26 -11.36 5.09
CA GLU A 156 13.42 -10.70 4.46
C GLU A 156 14.23 -11.65 3.56
N ILE A 157 14.30 -12.94 3.89
CA ILE A 157 14.93 -13.97 3.04
C ILE A 157 14.30 -14.00 1.65
N LEU A 158 12.99 -13.75 1.53
CA LEU A 158 12.27 -13.72 0.26
C LEU A 158 12.65 -12.53 -0.64
N SER A 159 13.34 -11.52 -0.10
CA SER A 159 13.77 -10.31 -0.81
C SER A 159 15.24 -10.33 -1.27
N SER A 160 15.86 -11.52 -1.25
CA SER A 160 17.28 -11.75 -1.54
C SER A 160 17.53 -12.51 -2.85
N PHE A 161 16.53 -12.62 -3.73
CA PHE A 161 16.59 -13.33 -5.02
C PHE A 161 16.91 -12.43 -6.20
#